data_AF-Q6L022-F1
#
_entry.id   AF-Q6L022-F1
#
_cell.length_a   1.000
_cell.length_b   1.000
_cell.length_c   1.000
_cell.angle_alpha   90.00
_cell.angle_beta   90.00
_cell.angle_gamma   90.00
#
_symmetry.space_group_name_H-M   'P 1'
#
loop_
_entity.id
_entity.type
_entity.pdbx_description
1 polymer ?
#
loop_
_entity_poly.entity_id
_entity_poly.type
_entity_poly.pdbx_seq_one_letter_code
_entity_poly.pdbx_strand_id
1 'polypeptide(L)'
;MVNVSDMLILDQIYYEEKKPYGIIKGIIEKFDERYKPSTGMIYPSLRRLQRENYIIKMESGYKITDKGKEYFNKNFDEYTRFSINYVQNHSFFKTLRKEMKDLFNELVKANSEYIKENQESIIADIENLKKRIVMENGEYNRD
;
A
#
# COMPACT_ATOMS: atom_id res chain seq x y z
N MET A 1 -12.57 -10.17 -9.68
CA MET A 1 -11.69 -9.53 -8.68
C MET A 1 -10.94 -8.41 -9.38
N VAL A 2 -11.09 -7.18 -8.89
CA VAL A 2 -10.44 -6.00 -9.47
C VAL A 2 -8.94 -6.11 -9.23
N ASN A 3 -8.12 -5.81 -10.25
CA ASN A 3 -6.68 -5.76 -10.05
C ASN A 3 -6.31 -4.34 -9.64
N VAL A 4 -5.82 -4.17 -8.41
CA VAL A 4 -5.37 -2.87 -7.88
C VAL A 4 -4.38 -2.19 -8.81
N SER A 5 -3.48 -2.95 -9.42
CA SER A 5 -2.48 -2.45 -10.37
C SER A 5 -3.12 -1.79 -11.60
N ASP A 6 -4.23 -2.36 -12.08
CA ASP A 6 -4.98 -1.81 -13.21
C ASP A 6 -5.60 -0.47 -12.82
N MET A 7 -6.22 -0.41 -11.63
CA MET A 7 -6.84 0.81 -11.12
C MET A 7 -5.82 1.92 -10.89
N LEU A 8 -4.65 1.59 -10.33
CA LEU A 8 -3.55 2.53 -10.15
C LEU A 8 -3.05 3.10 -11.48
N ILE A 9 -2.95 2.27 -12.52
CA ILE A 9 -2.54 2.73 -13.85
C ILE A 9 -3.62 3.62 -14.46
N LEU A 10 -4.88 3.19 -14.43
CA LEU A 10 -6.00 3.92 -15.03
C LEU A 10 -6.22 5.29 -14.38
N ASP A 11 -6.09 5.37 -13.05
CA ASP A 11 -6.11 6.62 -12.30
C ASP A 11 -5.07 7.62 -12.83
N GLN A 12 -3.85 7.15 -13.13
CA GLN A 12 -2.80 8.02 -13.65
C GLN A 12 -3.06 8.55 -15.06
N ILE A 13 -3.79 7.81 -15.88
CA ILE A 13 -4.06 8.18 -17.29
C ILE A 13 -5.52 8.54 -17.56
N TYR A 14 -6.29 8.81 -16.49
CA TYR A 14 -7.73 9.04 -16.60
C TYR A 14 -8.05 10.29 -17.42
N TYR A 15 -7.26 11.35 -17.24
CA TYR A 15 -7.43 12.64 -17.91
C TYR A 15 -6.47 12.86 -19.08
N GLU A 16 -5.22 12.41 -18.96
CA GLU A 16 -4.15 12.64 -19.94
C GLU A 16 -3.35 11.35 -20.20
N GLU A 17 -2.81 11.20 -21.39
CA GLU A 17 -1.89 10.10 -21.65
C GLU A 17 -0.58 10.24 -20.88
N LYS A 18 0.01 9.10 -20.48
CA LYS A 18 1.34 9.09 -19.85
C LYS A 18 2.22 7.97 -20.37
N LYS A 19 3.52 8.25 -20.48
CA LYS A 19 4.55 7.22 -20.68
C LYS A 19 4.64 6.32 -19.43
N PRO A 20 5.12 5.06 -19.54
CA PRO A 20 5.27 4.16 -18.39
C PRO A 20 5.99 4.78 -17.20
N TYR A 21 7.08 5.51 -17.44
CA TYR A 21 7.80 6.21 -16.39
C TYR A 21 6.94 7.26 -15.68
N GLY A 22 6.15 8.04 -16.41
CA GLY A 22 5.22 9.02 -15.85
C GLY A 22 4.11 8.38 -15.02
N ILE A 23 3.60 7.23 -15.45
CA ILE A 23 2.62 6.44 -14.69
C ILE A 23 3.25 5.99 -13.35
N ILE A 24 4.45 5.41 -13.39
CA ILE A 24 5.16 4.97 -12.18
C ILE A 24 5.40 6.15 -11.23
N LYS A 25 5.89 7.27 -11.76
CA LYS A 25 6.18 8.48 -10.99
C LYS A 25 4.91 9.04 -10.33
N GLY A 26 3.81 9.16 -11.07
CA GLY A 26 2.56 9.65 -10.52
C GLY A 26 1.94 8.73 -9.47
N ILE A 27 2.11 7.40 -9.59
CA ILE A 27 1.73 6.47 -8.51
C ILE A 27 2.59 6.76 -7.26
N ILE A 28 3.91 6.87 -7.39
CA ILE A 28 4.80 7.16 -6.26
C ILE A 28 4.40 8.47 -5.56
N GLU A 29 4.16 9.53 -6.34
CA GLU A 29 3.73 10.84 -5.84
C GLU A 29 2.38 10.77 -5.12
N LYS A 30 1.40 10.03 -5.66
CA LYS A 30 0.07 9.84 -5.03
C LYS A 30 0.16 9.25 -3.62
N PHE A 31 1.17 8.42 -3.38
CA PHE A 31 1.39 7.79 -2.08
C PHE A 31 2.54 8.43 -1.29
N ASP A 32 3.02 9.63 -1.69
CA ASP A 32 4.07 10.37 -1.00
C ASP A 32 5.32 9.50 -0.74
N GLU A 33 5.76 8.81 -1.79
CA GLU A 33 6.88 7.86 -1.82
C GLU A 33 6.75 6.62 -0.92
N ARG A 34 5.69 6.53 -0.10
CA ARG A 34 5.40 5.38 0.77
C ARG A 34 5.05 4.13 -0.01
N TYR A 35 4.54 4.28 -1.23
CA TYR A 35 4.34 3.18 -2.16
C TYR A 35 5.22 3.32 -3.39
N LYS A 36 5.99 2.28 -3.66
CA LYS A 36 6.72 2.14 -4.93
C LYS A 36 6.25 0.87 -5.63
N PRO A 37 5.42 0.98 -6.69
CA PRO A 37 5.02 -0.20 -7.44
C PRO A 37 6.24 -0.83 -8.11
N SER A 38 6.31 -2.16 -8.10
CA SER A 38 7.37 -2.85 -8.84
C SER A 38 7.13 -2.72 -10.34
N THR A 39 8.20 -2.60 -11.12
CA THR A 39 8.10 -2.62 -12.59
C THR A 39 7.48 -3.93 -13.09
N GLY A 40 7.77 -5.04 -12.39
CA GLY A 40 7.16 -6.35 -12.61
C GLY A 40 5.65 -6.43 -12.35
N MET A 41 5.05 -5.42 -11.72
CA MET A 41 3.60 -5.29 -11.57
C MET A 41 2.99 -4.36 -12.64
N ILE A 42 3.67 -3.27 -12.98
CA ILE A 42 3.15 -2.26 -13.91
C ILE A 42 3.08 -2.77 -15.35
N TYR A 43 4.17 -3.35 -15.87
CA TYR A 43 4.22 -3.76 -17.27
C TYR A 43 3.25 -4.90 -17.62
N PRO A 44 3.07 -5.94 -16.79
CA PRO A 44 2.03 -6.94 -17.03
C PRO A 44 0.62 -6.36 -17.00
N SER A 45 0.38 -5.36 -16.15
CA SER A 45 -0.92 -4.71 -16.02
C SER A 45 -1.23 -3.83 -17.24
N LEU A 46 -0.26 -3.05 -17.73
CA LEU A 46 -0.38 -2.34 -19.01
C LEU A 46 -0.71 -3.29 -20.17
N ARG A 47 -0.04 -4.45 -20.26
CA ARG A 47 -0.33 -5.45 -21.31
C ARG A 47 -1.75 -6.01 -21.19
N ARG A 48 -2.19 -6.29 -19.96
CA ARG A 48 -3.55 -6.79 -19.69
C ARG A 48 -4.59 -5.75 -20.06
N LEU A 49 -4.47 -4.52 -19.56
CA LEU A 49 -5.37 -3.41 -19.89
C LEU A 49 -5.48 -3.17 -21.39
N GLN A 50 -4.36 -3.26 -22.12
CA GLN A 50 -4.34 -3.11 -23.57
C GLN A 50 -5.06 -4.26 -24.27
N ARG A 51 -4.83 -5.51 -23.84
CA ARG A 51 -5.51 -6.69 -24.37
C ARG A 51 -7.04 -6.63 -24.17
N GLU A 52 -7.48 -6.12 -23.01
CA GLU A 52 -8.91 -5.95 -22.71
C GLU A 52 -9.54 -4.69 -23.36
N ASN A 53 -8.75 -3.92 -24.13
CA ASN A 53 -9.15 -2.67 -24.78
C ASN A 53 -9.58 -1.56 -23.81
N TYR A 54 -9.07 -1.55 -22.59
CA TYR A 54 -9.27 -0.48 -21.61
C TYR A 54 -8.30 0.69 -21.81
N ILE A 55 -7.15 0.42 -22.44
CA ILE A 55 -6.16 1.44 -22.81
C ILE A 55 -5.66 1.19 -24.22
N ILE A 56 -5.17 2.24 -24.86
CA ILE A 56 -4.45 2.19 -26.14
C ILE A 56 -3.04 2.74 -25.98
N LYS A 57 -2.11 2.23 -26.80
CA LYS A 57 -0.74 2.72 -26.87
C LYS A 57 -0.64 3.75 -27.99
N MET A 58 -0.25 4.97 -27.63
CA MET A 58 0.07 6.08 -28.52
C MET A 58 1.58 6.34 -28.52
N GLU A 59 2.04 7.20 -29.43
CA GLU A 59 3.44 7.67 -29.44
C GLU A 59 3.78 8.45 -28.15
N SER A 60 2.83 9.26 -27.68
CA SER A 60 2.94 10.06 -26.45
C SER A 60 2.88 9.22 -25.16
N GLY A 61 2.32 8.01 -25.19
CA GLY A 61 2.17 7.17 -23.99
C GLY A 61 0.98 6.22 -24.07
N TYR A 62 0.40 5.90 -22.92
CA TYR A 62 -0.83 5.12 -22.83
C TYR A 62 -2.00 6.05 -22.54
N LYS A 63 -3.12 5.84 -23.23
CA LYS A 63 -4.36 6.61 -23.08
C LYS A 63 -5.52 5.67 -22.73
N ILE A 64 -6.38 6.10 -21.80
CA ILE A 64 -7.59 5.36 -21.44
C ILE A 64 -8.63 5.43 -22.56
N THR A 65 -9.34 4.33 -22.81
CA THR A 65 -10.50 4.29 -23.71
C THR A 65 -11.79 4.59 -22.95
N ASP A 66 -12.90 4.80 -23.66
CA ASP A 66 -14.21 4.96 -23.00
C ASP A 66 -14.59 3.71 -22.20
N LYS A 67 -14.34 2.52 -22.76
CA LYS A 67 -14.47 1.23 -22.06
C LYS A 67 -13.61 1.18 -20.80
N GLY A 68 -12.40 1.74 -20.86
CA GLY A 68 -11.50 1.85 -19.71
C GLY A 68 -12.03 2.79 -18.62
N LYS A 69 -12.64 3.92 -19.01
CA LYS A 69 -13.28 4.84 -18.07
C LYS A 69 -14.48 4.20 -17.37
N GLU A 70 -15.32 3.49 -18.11
CA GLU A 70 -16.43 2.72 -17.54
C GLU A 70 -15.94 1.68 -16.54
N TYR A 71 -14.89 0.92 -16.91
CA TYR A 71 -14.25 -0.03 -16.01
C TYR A 71 -13.70 0.66 -14.76
N PHE A 72 -13.02 1.79 -14.89
CA PHE A 72 -12.49 2.54 -13.76
C PHE A 72 -13.60 3.02 -12.83
N ASN A 73 -14.62 3.68 -13.37
CA ASN A 73 -15.72 4.25 -12.59
C ASN A 73 -16.53 3.18 -11.86
N LYS A 74 -16.77 2.03 -12.51
CA LYS A 74 -17.46 0.89 -11.89
C LYS A 74 -16.73 0.34 -10.67
N ASN A 75 -15.41 0.45 -10.64
CA ASN A 75 -14.56 -0.14 -9.58
C ASN A 75 -13.94 0.93 -8.67
N PHE A 76 -14.37 2.19 -8.79
CA PHE A 76 -13.75 3.34 -8.12
C PHE A 76 -13.87 3.25 -6.59
N ASP A 77 -14.99 2.75 -6.08
CA ASP A 77 -15.21 2.61 -4.63
C ASP A 77 -14.29 1.56 -4.00
N GLU A 78 -14.06 0.43 -4.68
CA GLU A 78 -13.11 -0.60 -4.26
C GLU A 78 -11.67 -0.06 -4.30
N TYR A 79 -11.34 0.68 -5.36
CA TYR A 79 -10.03 1.33 -5.50
C TYR A 79 -9.77 2.39 -4.43
N THR A 80 -10.78 3.18 -4.07
CA THR A 80 -10.68 4.22 -3.04
C THR A 80 -10.46 3.60 -1.67
N ARG A 81 -11.22 2.53 -1.34
CA ARG A 81 -10.98 1.75 -0.10
C ARG A 81 -9.55 1.21 -0.05
N PHE A 82 -9.06 0.59 -1.12
CA PHE A 82 -7.67 0.15 -1.19
C PHE A 82 -6.68 1.30 -0.94
N SER A 83 -6.88 2.44 -1.61
CA SER A 83 -5.94 3.57 -1.55
C SER A 83 -5.86 4.19 -0.16
N ILE A 84 -7.01 4.35 0.51
CA ILE A 84 -7.09 4.84 1.89
C ILE A 84 -6.41 3.84 2.84
N ASN A 85 -6.77 2.56 2.73
CA ASN A 85 -6.24 1.50 3.58
C ASN A 85 -4.72 1.39 3.41
N TYR A 86 -4.21 1.50 2.19
CA TYR A 86 -2.78 1.45 1.93
C TYR A 86 -2.03 2.60 2.61
N VAL A 87 -2.53 3.85 2.48
CA VAL A 87 -1.89 5.02 3.09
C VAL A 87 -1.89 4.92 4.62
N GLN A 88 -3.03 4.56 5.21
CA GLN A 88 -3.18 4.46 6.67
C GLN A 88 -2.33 3.31 7.24
N ASN A 89 -2.43 2.11 6.65
CA ASN A 89 -1.70 0.93 7.13
C ASN A 89 -0.19 1.10 6.95
N HIS A 90 0.27 1.67 5.83
CA HIS A 90 1.71 1.83 5.62
C HIS A 90 2.33 2.82 6.62
N SER A 91 1.63 3.92 6.93
CA SER A 91 2.06 4.85 7.97
C SER A 91 2.11 4.16 9.34
N PHE A 92 1.06 3.43 9.69
CA PHE A 92 0.99 2.65 10.94
C PHE A 92 2.14 1.64 11.06
N PHE A 93 2.36 0.78 10.05
CA PHE A 93 3.43 -0.23 10.10
C PHE A 93 4.83 0.37 10.09
N LYS A 94 5.04 1.51 9.43
CA LYS A 94 6.33 2.23 9.46
C LYS A 94 6.61 2.77 10.85
N THR A 95 5.64 3.42 11.48
CA THR A 95 5.75 3.90 12.87
C THR A 95 5.97 2.73 13.83
N LEU A 96 5.12 1.70 13.76
CA LEU A 96 5.24 0.51 14.61
C LEU A 96 6.63 -0.13 14.49
N ARG A 97 7.17 -0.28 13.29
CA ARG A 97 8.51 -0.84 13.09
C ARG A 97 9.61 0.00 13.74
N LYS A 98 9.48 1.32 13.67
CA LYS A 98 10.42 2.25 14.30
C LYS A 98 10.32 2.13 15.83
N GLU A 99 9.12 2.25 16.40
CA GLU A 99 8.90 2.15 17.85
C GLU A 99 9.37 0.80 18.41
N MET A 100 9.11 -0.31 17.69
CA MET A 100 9.62 -1.63 18.08
C MET A 100 11.16 -1.68 18.09
N LYS A 101 11.81 -1.08 17.09
CA LYS A 101 13.28 -1.03 17.04
C LYS A 101 13.83 -0.22 18.21
N ASP A 102 13.19 0.88 18.56
CA ASP A 102 13.59 1.74 19.68
C ASP A 102 13.41 1.00 21.01
N LEU A 103 12.28 0.30 21.22
CA LEU A 103 12.06 -0.59 22.36
C LEU A 103 13.15 -1.66 22.48
N PHE A 104 13.50 -2.34 21.39
CA PHE A 104 14.58 -3.33 21.40
C PHE A 104 15.92 -2.72 21.81
N ASN A 105 16.25 -1.52 21.30
CA ASN A 105 17.48 -0.83 21.67
C ASN A 105 17.50 -0.47 23.16
N GLU A 106 16.36 -0.08 23.74
CA GLU A 106 16.23 0.21 25.17
C GLU A 106 16.38 -1.05 26.03
N LEU A 107 15.76 -2.16 25.62
CA LEU A 107 15.90 -3.45 26.30
C LEU A 107 17.35 -3.96 26.28
N VAL A 108 18.07 -3.79 25.17
CA VAL A 108 19.50 -4.16 25.07
C VAL A 108 20.39 -3.27 25.94
N LYS A 109 20.01 -2.00 26.14
CA LYS A 109 20.72 -1.06 27.02
C LYS A 109 20.40 -1.27 28.51
N ALA A 110 19.26 -1.88 28.83
CA ALA A 110 18.87 -2.15 30.20
C ALA A 110 19.82 -3.18 30.84
N ASN A 111 20.01 -3.07 32.16
CA ASN A 111 20.85 -4.01 32.91
C ASN A 111 20.29 -5.44 32.75
N SER A 112 21.16 -6.40 32.44
CA SER A 112 20.78 -7.80 32.25
C SER A 112 20.15 -8.42 33.50
N GLU A 113 20.52 -7.96 34.70
CA GLU A 113 19.85 -8.34 35.95
C GLU A 113 18.42 -7.81 36.01
N TYR A 114 18.17 -6.55 35.64
CA TYR A 114 16.83 -5.98 35.60
C TYR A 114 15.92 -6.70 34.60
N ILE A 115 16.43 -7.00 33.40
CA ILE A 115 15.71 -7.78 32.39
C ILE A 115 15.34 -9.16 32.94
N LYS A 116 16.27 -9.80 33.66
CA LYS A 116 16.07 -11.15 34.20
C LYS A 116 15.08 -11.16 35.36
N GLU A 117 15.13 -10.16 36.23
CA GLU A 117 14.19 -9.99 37.36
C GLU A 117 12.78 -9.64 36.89
N ASN A 118 12.65 -8.91 35.78
CA ASN A 118 11.35 -8.41 35.28
C ASN A 118 10.88 -9.10 34.00
N GLN A 119 11.48 -10.24 33.64
CA GLN A 119 11.26 -10.92 32.35
C GLN A 119 9.78 -11.24 32.12
N GLU A 120 9.09 -11.76 33.13
CA GLU A 120 7.68 -12.16 33.01
C GLU A 120 6.76 -10.95 32.76
N SER A 121 7.01 -9.83 33.44
CA SER A 121 6.24 -8.59 33.24
C SER A 121 6.47 -8.01 31.85
N ILE A 122 7.73 -7.97 31.39
CA ILE A 122 8.09 -7.48 30.06
C ILE A 122 7.41 -8.33 28.96
N ILE A 123 7.41 -9.66 29.11
CA ILE A 123 6.74 -10.55 28.17
C ILE A 123 5.23 -10.33 28.19
N ALA A 124 4.62 -10.16 29.37
CA ALA A 124 3.19 -9.90 29.50
C ALA A 124 2.77 -8.59 28.82
N ASP A 125 3.57 -7.54 28.98
CA ASP A 125 3.33 -6.24 28.33
C ASP A 125 3.45 -6.34 26.80
N ILE A 126 4.45 -7.07 26.30
CA ILE A 126 4.61 -7.33 24.86
C ILE A 126 3.41 -8.11 24.29
N GLU A 127 2.93 -9.15 24.99
CA GLU A 127 1.76 -9.91 24.56
C GLU A 127 0.47 -9.07 24.62
N ASN A 128 0.33 -8.17 25.59
CA ASN A 128 -0.78 -7.23 25.65
C ASN A 128 -0.75 -6.21 24.50
N LEU A 129 0.43 -5.69 24.16
CA LEU A 129 0.62 -4.81 23.00
C LEU A 129 0.27 -5.54 21.69
N LYS A 130 0.71 -6.79 21.54
CA LYS A 130 0.38 -7.64 20.38
C LYS A 130 -1.13 -7.83 20.24
N LYS A 131 -1.86 -8.07 21.32
CA LYS A 131 -3.34 -8.17 21.29
C LYS A 131 -3.99 -6.87 20.84
N ARG A 132 -3.53 -5.71 21.34
CA ARG A 132 -4.07 -4.40 20.95
C ARG A 132 -3.85 -4.11 19.46
N ILE A 133 -2.66 -4.40 18.93
CA ILE A 133 -2.35 -4.27 17.50
C ILE A 133 -3.27 -5.15 16.64
N VAL A 134 -3.54 -6.39 17.07
CA VAL A 134 -4.44 -7.31 16.35
C VAL A 134 -5.90 -6.84 16.40
N MET A 135 -6.37 -6.26 17.52
CA MET A 135 -7.74 -5.74 17.63
C MET A 135 -7.95 -4.48 16.78
N GLU A 136 -7.01 -3.54 16.80
CA GLU A 136 -7.06 -2.32 15.97
C GLU A 136 -7.00 -2.63 14.46
N ASN A 137 -6.34 -3.73 14.06
CA ASN A 137 -6.33 -4.21 12.66
C ASN A 137 -7.47 -5.19 12.32
N GLY A 138 -8.13 -5.76 13.33
CA GLY A 138 -9.17 -6.80 13.19
C GLY A 138 -10.57 -6.23 13.05
N GLU A 139 -10.86 -5.08 13.69
CA GLU A 139 -12.13 -4.36 13.50
C GLU A 139 -12.22 -3.72 12.12
N TYR A 140 -11.09 -3.37 11.50
CA TYR A 140 -11.03 -2.73 10.19
C TYR A 140 -11.25 -3.70 9.00
N ASN A 141 -11.26 -5.02 9.23
CA ASN A 141 -11.53 -6.05 8.21
C ASN A 141 -12.97 -6.60 8.27
N ARG A 142 -13.85 -5.98 9.07
CA ARG A 142 -15.26 -6.35 9.20
C ARG A 142 -16.20 -5.25 8.67
N ASP A 143 -15.87 -4.57 7.58
CA ASP A 143 -16.81 -3.69 6.85
C ASP A 143 -16.55 -3.71 5.33
#